data_AF-X1T5Y2-F1
#
_entry.id   AF-X1T5Y2-F1
#
_cell.length_a   1.000
_cell.length_b   1.000
_cell.length_c   1.000
_cell.angle_alpha   90.00
_cell.angle_beta   90.00
_cell.angle_gamma   90.00
#
_symmetry.space_group_name_H-M   'P 1'
#
loop_
_entity.id
_entity.type
_entity.pdbx_description
1 polymer ?
#
loop_
_entity_poly.entity_id
_entity_poly.type
_entity_poly.pdbx_seq_one_letter_code
_entity_poly.pdbx_strand_id
1 'polypeptide(L)'
;CADGNGRSWAITSDTADPDLAWEWIKFWADYDRMIAVTRSGAGMDPAREAPYHDSELLKDFPFLEIVWESIKVDVPFPVMPETPRLFETLSGYLQSAVLGEKTFKNALDEAAREWEYTLEDAGYYD
;
A
#
# COMPACT_ATOMS: atom_id res chain seq x y z
N CYS A 1 4.80 1.29 7.92
CA CYS A 1 4.32 0.81 6.61
C CYS A 1 5.43 1.04 5.61
N ALA A 2 6.36 0.09 5.51
CA ALA A 2 7.18 0.00 4.33
C ALA A 2 6.32 -0.76 3.31
N ASP A 3 5.54 0.02 2.58
CA ASP A 3 5.07 -0.18 1.20
C ASP A 3 4.70 -1.63 0.77
N GLY A 4 3.38 -1.82 0.65
CA GLY A 4 2.66 -3.05 0.32
C GLY A 4 1.16 -2.92 0.59
N ASN A 5 0.48 -1.95 -0.07
CA ASN A 5 -0.97 -1.65 0.04
C ASN A 5 -1.58 -1.44 1.45
N GLY A 6 -0.75 -1.24 2.48
CA GLY A 6 -1.20 -1.02 3.86
C GLY A 6 -1.84 0.36 4.10
N ARG A 7 -2.48 0.51 5.27
CA ARG A 7 -3.01 1.80 5.75
C ARG A 7 -2.07 2.37 6.80
N SER A 8 -1.89 3.69 6.80
CA SER A 8 -1.09 4.39 7.78
C SER A 8 -1.92 5.43 8.51
N TRP A 9 -1.63 5.64 9.79
CA TRP A 9 -2.10 6.82 10.50
C TRP A 9 -1.17 8.00 10.20
N ALA A 10 -1.76 9.17 9.99
CA ALA A 10 -1.02 10.42 9.79
C ALA A 10 -1.71 11.55 10.55
N ILE A 11 -0.91 12.55 10.94
CA ILE A 11 -1.39 13.78 11.57
C ILE A 11 -1.35 14.87 10.51
N THR A 12 -2.46 15.59 10.33
CA THR A 12 -2.50 16.71 9.38
C THR A 12 -1.61 17.85 9.89
N SER A 13 -0.96 18.56 8.99
CA SER A 13 -0.04 19.65 9.35
C SER A 13 -0.73 20.86 9.97
N ASP A 14 -2.05 20.97 9.82
CA ASP A 14 -2.91 22.05 10.30
C ASP A 14 -3.69 21.69 11.58
N THR A 15 -3.40 20.55 12.21
CA THR A 15 -4.07 20.17 13.46
C THR A 15 -3.87 21.22 14.56
N ALA A 16 -4.94 21.50 15.30
CA ALA A 16 -4.88 22.41 16.44
C ALA A 16 -4.19 21.79 17.67
N ASP A 17 -4.10 20.46 17.73
CA ASP A 17 -3.50 19.72 18.84
C ASP A 17 -2.75 18.47 18.34
N PRO A 18 -1.46 18.62 17.96
CA PRO A 18 -0.66 17.49 17.47
C PRO A 18 -0.31 16.47 18.55
N ASP A 19 -0.23 16.88 19.82
CA ASP A 19 0.10 15.99 20.92
C ASP A 19 -1.06 15.02 21.21
N LEU A 20 -2.30 15.52 21.25
CA LEU A 20 -3.48 14.67 21.38
C LEU A 20 -3.64 13.72 20.19
N ALA A 21 -3.41 14.21 18.96
CA ALA A 21 -3.43 13.38 17.77
C ALA A 21 -2.37 12.27 17.84
N TRP A 22 -1.20 12.56 18.39
CA TRP A 22 -0.15 11.56 18.59
C TRP A 22 -0.51 10.51 19.67
N GLU A 23 -1.09 10.94 20.80
CA GLU A 23 -1.61 10.00 21.80
C GLU A 23 -2.68 9.06 21.23
N TRP A 24 -3.54 9.57 20.35
CA TRP A 24 -4.54 8.77 19.65
C TRP A 24 -3.92 7.71 18.74
N ILE A 25 -2.89 8.08 17.97
CA ILE A 25 -2.17 7.11 17.11
C ILE A 25 -1.50 6.04 17.97
N LYS A 26 -0.83 6.42 19.07
CA LYS A 26 -0.23 5.45 19.99
C LYS A 26 -1.26 4.51 20.60
N PHE A 27 -2.43 5.03 20.96
CA PHE A 27 -3.54 4.21 21.45
C PHE A 27 -3.90 3.14 20.43
N TRP A 28 -4.15 3.49 19.16
CA TRP A 28 -4.52 2.50 18.14
C TRP A 28 -3.38 1.60 17.65
N ALA A 29 -2.14 2.07 17.75
CA ALA A 29 -0.97 1.29 17.36
C ALA A 29 -0.59 0.22 18.41
N ASP A 30 -1.24 0.19 19.57
CA ASP A 30 -1.04 -0.85 20.57
C ASP A 30 -1.35 -2.27 20.05
N TYR A 31 -0.64 -3.27 20.58
CA TYR A 31 -0.74 -4.66 20.09
C TYR A 31 -2.15 -5.21 20.20
N ASP A 32 -2.77 -5.09 21.38
CA ASP A 32 -4.09 -5.70 21.64
C ASP A 32 -5.18 -5.11 20.74
N ARG A 33 -5.11 -3.81 20.47
CA ARG A 33 -6.07 -3.13 19.58
C ARG A 33 -5.85 -3.51 18.12
N MET A 34 -4.59 -3.61 17.68
CA MET A 34 -4.28 -4.11 16.34
C MET A 34 -4.81 -5.53 16.14
N ILE A 35 -4.60 -6.43 17.10
CA ILE A 35 -5.14 -7.79 17.07
C ILE A 35 -6.68 -7.78 17.09
N ALA A 36 -7.29 -6.92 17.91
CA ALA A 36 -8.74 -6.78 17.94
C ALA A 36 -9.31 -6.35 16.57
N VAL A 37 -8.62 -5.45 15.86
CA VAL A 37 -9.01 -5.05 14.50
C VAL A 37 -8.89 -6.23 13.53
N THR A 38 -7.79 -6.99 13.54
CA THR A 38 -7.64 -8.20 12.72
C THR A 38 -8.76 -9.21 13.00
N ARG A 39 -9.07 -9.43 14.30
CA ARG A 39 -10.14 -10.33 14.74
C ARG A 39 -11.56 -9.86 14.42
N SER A 40 -11.77 -8.56 14.20
CA SER A 40 -13.10 -8.00 13.95
C SER A 40 -13.71 -8.39 12.59
N GLY A 41 -12.92 -9.01 11.70
CA GLY A 41 -13.34 -9.28 10.32
C GLY A 41 -13.22 -8.06 9.41
N ALA A 42 -12.56 -6.99 9.85
CA ALA A 42 -12.32 -5.79 9.04
C ALA A 42 -11.36 -6.00 7.85
N GLY A 43 -10.78 -7.20 7.71
CA GLY A 43 -9.85 -7.52 6.63
C GLY A 43 -8.55 -6.71 6.70
N MET A 44 -8.10 -6.36 7.91
CA MET A 44 -6.85 -5.64 8.12
C MET A 44 -5.80 -6.58 8.74
N ASP A 45 -4.75 -6.83 7.98
CA ASP A 45 -3.61 -7.61 8.42
C ASP A 45 -2.77 -6.83 9.46
N PRO A 46 -2.09 -7.52 10.39
CA PRO A 46 -1.30 -6.84 11.39
C PRO A 46 -0.12 -6.06 10.79
N ALA A 47 0.05 -4.80 11.21
CA ALA A 47 1.14 -3.95 10.70
C ALA A 47 2.51 -4.21 11.37
N ARG A 48 2.58 -5.16 12.32
CA ARG A 48 3.80 -5.55 13.05
C ARG A 48 4.08 -7.03 12.81
N GLU A 49 5.34 -7.42 12.97
CA GLU A 49 5.76 -8.81 12.81
C GLU A 49 5.21 -9.74 13.91
N ALA A 50 5.25 -9.34 15.18
CA ALA A 50 4.95 -10.23 16.31
C ALA A 50 3.61 -11.03 16.18
N PRO A 51 2.49 -10.44 15.75
CA PRO A 51 1.24 -11.15 15.46
C PRO A 51 1.37 -12.35 14.52
N TYR A 52 2.25 -12.29 13.52
CA TYR A 52 2.46 -13.37 12.55
C TYR A 52 3.13 -14.61 13.16
N HIS A 53 3.62 -14.51 14.40
CA HIS A 53 4.21 -15.61 15.16
C HIS A 53 3.39 -15.98 16.41
N ASP A 54 2.22 -15.37 16.60
CA ASP A 54 1.31 -15.64 17.72
C ASP A 54 0.49 -16.90 17.44
N SER A 55 0.77 -17.99 18.16
CA SER A 55 0.13 -19.28 17.92
C SER A 55 -1.37 -19.30 18.21
N GLU A 56 -1.90 -18.44 19.07
CA GLU A 56 -3.34 -18.33 19.29
C GLU A 56 -4.00 -17.56 18.14
N LEU A 57 -3.34 -16.51 17.63
CA LEU A 57 -3.84 -15.81 16.44
C LEU A 57 -3.82 -16.70 15.20
N LEU A 58 -2.75 -17.45 14.96
CA LEU A 58 -2.61 -18.33 13.80
C LEU A 58 -3.61 -19.49 13.80
N LYS A 59 -4.09 -19.94 14.96
CA LYS A 59 -5.20 -20.93 15.03
C LYS A 59 -6.48 -20.36 14.44
N ASP A 60 -6.79 -19.10 14.74
CA ASP A 60 -8.00 -18.43 14.27
C ASP A 60 -7.84 -17.93 12.81
N PHE A 61 -6.62 -17.51 12.43
CA PHE A 61 -6.28 -16.89 11.14
C PHE A 61 -5.05 -17.56 10.51
N PRO A 62 -5.12 -18.83 10.11
CA PRO A 62 -3.96 -19.58 9.60
C PRO A 62 -3.41 -19.01 8.28
N PHE A 63 -4.20 -18.25 7.53
CA PHE A 63 -3.72 -17.58 6.31
C PHE A 63 -2.62 -16.54 6.59
N LEU A 64 -2.50 -16.04 7.83
CA LEU A 64 -1.47 -15.07 8.20
C LEU A 64 -0.06 -15.65 8.01
N GLU A 65 0.14 -16.97 8.08
CA GLU A 65 1.42 -17.60 7.74
C GLU A 65 1.80 -17.32 6.27
N ILE A 66 0.84 -17.46 5.35
CA ILE A 66 1.05 -17.20 3.92
C ILE A 66 1.24 -15.70 3.66
N VAL A 67 0.49 -14.85 4.36
CA VAL A 67 0.65 -13.39 4.28
C VAL A 67 2.07 -13.00 4.72
N TRP A 68 2.58 -13.57 5.81
CA TRP A 68 3.93 -13.29 6.29
C TRP A 68 5.01 -13.67 5.26
N GLU A 69 4.90 -14.85 4.64
CA GLU A 69 5.82 -15.22 3.57
C GLU A 69 5.70 -14.32 2.33
N SER A 70 4.48 -13.84 2.04
CA SER A 70 4.23 -12.92 0.91
C SER A 70 4.86 -11.55 1.14
N ILE A 71 4.76 -11.00 2.36
CA ILE A 71 5.34 -9.70 2.72
C ILE A 71 6.86 -9.68 2.55
N LYS A 72 7.56 -10.80 2.84
CA LYS A 72 9.02 -10.89 2.72
C LYS A 72 9.54 -10.71 1.29
N VAL A 73 8.69 -10.96 0.29
CA VAL A 73 9.02 -10.88 -1.13
C VAL A 73 8.21 -9.82 -1.87
N ASP A 74 7.46 -9.00 -1.12
CA ASP A 74 6.65 -7.94 -1.71
C ASP A 74 7.54 -6.91 -2.41
N VAL A 75 7.04 -6.40 -3.53
CA VAL A 75 7.71 -5.34 -4.28
C VAL A 75 6.82 -4.12 -4.19
N PRO A 76 7.22 -3.13 -3.40
CA PRO A 76 6.45 -1.91 -3.28
C PRO A 76 6.39 -1.18 -4.62
N PHE A 77 5.24 -0.59 -4.91
CA PHE A 77 5.18 0.40 -5.98
C PHE A 77 6.11 1.58 -5.61
N PRO A 78 6.81 2.20 -6.58
CA PRO A 78 7.69 3.33 -6.30
C PRO A 78 7.07 4.35 -5.34
N VAL A 79 7.84 4.81 -4.35
CA VAL A 79 7.38 5.79 -3.35
C VAL A 79 7.90 7.17 -3.75
N MET A 80 7.13 7.88 -4.57
CA MET A 80 7.44 9.21 -5.06
C MET A 80 6.17 10.05 -5.26
N PRO A 81 6.26 11.39 -5.31
CA PRO A 81 5.09 12.25 -5.46
C PRO A 81 4.23 11.94 -6.70
N GLU A 82 4.86 11.47 -7.77
CA GLU A 82 4.25 11.20 -9.07
C GLU A 82 3.56 9.82 -9.12
N THR A 83 3.80 8.95 -8.14
CA THR A 83 3.27 7.58 -8.07
C THR A 83 1.77 7.47 -8.38
N PRO A 84 0.87 8.31 -7.81
CA PRO A 84 -0.55 8.26 -8.14
C PRO A 84 -0.80 8.45 -9.64
N ARG A 85 -0.11 9.41 -10.27
CA ARG A 85 -0.24 9.70 -11.71
C ARG A 85 0.27 8.55 -12.56
N LEU A 86 1.42 7.97 -12.19
CA LEU A 86 1.98 6.81 -12.90
C LEU A 86 1.00 5.62 -12.83
N PHE A 87 0.42 5.34 -11.66
CA PHE A 87 -0.56 4.26 -11.49
C PHE A 87 -1.84 4.48 -12.29
N GLU A 88 -2.37 5.71 -12.32
CA GLU A 88 -3.53 6.09 -13.13
C GLU A 88 -3.28 5.85 -14.63
N THR A 89 -2.15 6.32 -15.14
CA THR A 89 -1.73 6.10 -16.54
C THR A 89 -1.64 4.61 -16.87
N LEU A 90 -0.95 3.81 -16.06
CA LEU A 90 -0.82 2.37 -16.29
C LEU A 90 -2.19 1.68 -16.28
N SER A 91 -3.04 2.03 -15.32
CA SER A 91 -4.38 1.45 -15.19
C SER A 91 -5.25 1.72 -16.42
N GLY A 92 -5.26 2.96 -16.93
CA GLY A 92 -6.02 3.33 -18.12
C GLY A 92 -5.57 2.56 -19.37
N TYR A 93 -4.27 2.45 -19.60
CA TYR A 93 -3.75 1.70 -20.74
C TYR A 93 -4.01 0.20 -20.62
N LEU A 94 -3.81 -0.39 -19.44
CA LEU A 94 -4.15 -1.81 -19.21
C LEU A 94 -5.63 -2.07 -19.46
N GLN A 95 -6.52 -1.16 -19.03
CA GLN A 95 -7.95 -1.27 -19.30
C GLN A 95 -8.27 -1.30 -20.79
N SER A 96 -7.64 -0.41 -21.59
CA SER A 96 -7.83 -0.41 -23.05
C SER A 96 -7.38 -1.72 -23.72
N ALA A 97 -6.33 -2.36 -23.19
CA ALA A 97 -5.88 -3.67 -23.67
C ALA A 97 -6.85 -4.79 -23.30
N VAL A 98 -7.38 -4.78 -22.07
CA VAL A 98 -8.40 -5.73 -21.61
C VAL A 98 -9.69 -5.64 -22.44
N LEU A 99 -10.08 -4.43 -22.84
CA LEU A 99 -11.23 -4.18 -23.71
C LEU A 99 -10.98 -4.52 -25.19
N GLY A 100 -9.74 -4.84 -25.57
CA GLY A 100 -9.35 -5.15 -26.95
C GLY A 100 -9.21 -3.94 -27.85
N GLU A 101 -9.20 -2.72 -27.30
CA GLU A 101 -9.00 -1.48 -28.06
C GLU A 101 -7.54 -1.30 -28.47
N LYS A 102 -6.62 -1.87 -27.67
CA LYS A 102 -5.17 -1.94 -27.95
C LYS A 102 -4.68 -3.36 -27.73
N THR A 103 -3.54 -3.71 -28.32
CA THR A 103 -2.79 -4.88 -27.86
C THR A 103 -2.13 -4.57 -26.51
N PHE A 104 -1.91 -5.59 -25.67
CA PHE A 104 -1.15 -5.40 -24.42
C PHE A 104 0.22 -4.76 -24.65
N LYS A 105 0.90 -5.12 -25.76
CA LYS A 105 2.18 -4.50 -26.11
C LYS A 105 2.03 -2.99 -26.35
N ASN A 106 1.08 -2.58 -27.19
CA ASN A 106 0.90 -1.17 -27.52
C ASN A 106 0.46 -0.36 -26.29
N ALA A 107 -0.42 -0.92 -25.45
CA ALA A 107 -0.84 -0.30 -24.21
C ALA A 107 0.33 -0.07 -23.24
N LEU A 108 1.18 -1.08 -23.03
CA LEU A 108 2.35 -0.96 -22.16
C LEU A 108 3.41 -0.01 -22.74
N ASP A 109 3.65 -0.05 -24.05
CA ASP A 109 4.58 0.88 -24.71
C ASP A 109 4.11 2.34 -24.59
N GLU A 110 2.79 2.59 -24.66
CA GLU A 110 2.19 3.92 -24.48
C GLU A 110 2.26 4.38 -23.01
N ALA A 111 1.93 3.50 -22.07
CA ALA A 111 2.07 3.78 -20.63
C ALA A 111 3.51 4.15 -20.26
N ALA A 112 4.49 3.41 -20.79
CA ALA A 112 5.91 3.67 -20.55
C ALA A 112 6.33 5.07 -21.06
N ARG A 113 5.88 5.48 -22.26
CA ARG A 113 6.17 6.82 -22.78
C ARG A 113 5.55 7.94 -21.94
N GLU A 114 4.31 7.76 -21.47
CA GLU A 114 3.69 8.75 -20.57
C GLU A 114 4.38 8.82 -19.20
N TRP A 115 4.87 7.70 -18.69
CA TRP A 115 5.70 7.68 -17.49
C TRP A 115 7.01 8.42 -17.70
N GLU A 116 7.73 8.14 -18.78
CA GLU A 116 8.97 8.84 -19.14
C GLU A 116 8.74 10.35 -19.19
N TYR A 117 7.69 10.81 -19.88
CA TYR A 117 7.32 12.23 -19.93
C TYR A 117 7.01 12.82 -18.55
N THR A 118 6.22 12.11 -17.73
CA THR A 118 5.85 12.57 -16.38
C THR A 118 7.09 12.72 -15.48
N LEU A 119 8.03 11.78 -15.60
CA LEU A 119 9.26 11.76 -14.83
C LEU A 119 10.25 12.82 -15.32
N GLU A 120 10.35 13.04 -16.63
CA GLU A 120 11.15 14.13 -17.22
C GLU A 120 10.63 15.50 -16.78
N ASP A 121 9.32 15.75 -16.85
CA ASP A 121 8.68 17.00 -16.40
C ASP A 121 8.90 17.26 -14.90
N ALA A 122 8.90 16.20 -14.09
CA ALA A 122 9.22 16.28 -12.66
C ALA A 122 10.73 16.39 -12.35
N GLY A 123 11.60 16.35 -13.38
CA GLY A 123 13.05 16.56 -13.25
C GLY A 123 13.85 15.32 -12.82
N TYR A 124 13.33 14.12 -13.07
CA TYR A 124 14.05 12.87 -12.79
C TYR A 124 15.04 12.47 -13.90
N TYR A 125 14.93 13.07 -15.08
CA TYR A 125 15.81 12.86 -16.24
C TYR A 125 16.28 14.20 -16.81
N ASP A 126 17.39 14.16 -17.56
CA ASP A 126 17.94 15.28 -18.35
C ASP A 126 17.48 15.21 -19.82
#